data_AF-A0A2A2I0E9-F1
#
_entry.id   AF-A0A2A2I0E9-F1
#
_cell.length_a   1.000
_cell.length_b   1.000
_cell.length_c   1.000
_cell.angle_alpha   90.00
_cell.angle_beta   90.00
_cell.angle_gamma   90.00
#
_symmetry.space_group_name_H-M   'P 1'
#
loop_
_entity.id
_entity.type
_entity.pdbx_description
1 polymer ?
#
loop_
_entity_poly.entity_id
_entity_poly.type
_entity_poly.pdbx_seq_one_letter_code
_entity_poly.pdbx_strand_id
1 'polypeptide(L)'
;MTIIGGKGLSFLYPNQAHFYVETVTAEQSGYPDADMRQWPVYVFGLKDGTESSNAFIRDLLKTKRFGVDKQINPDVVRVFSTSTGKGFWAFGEEKSLIVLTEEDNRSSITLINVTGLPEQTIEDMIIKGVI
;
A
#
# COMPACT_ATOMS: atom_id res chain seq x y z
N MET A 1 -14.94 -4.02 17.76
CA MET A 1 -14.00 -4.30 16.67
C MET A 1 -14.20 -5.74 16.26
N THR A 2 -14.34 -6.01 14.96
CA THR A 2 -14.46 -7.38 14.43
C THR A 2 -13.26 -7.66 13.55
N ILE A 3 -12.64 -8.84 13.70
CA ILE A 3 -11.52 -9.31 12.88
C ILE A 3 -12.06 -10.39 11.93
N ILE A 4 -11.77 -10.26 10.64
CA ILE A 4 -12.13 -11.24 9.60
C ILE A 4 -10.86 -11.66 8.87
N GLY A 5 -10.60 -12.97 8.81
CA GLY A 5 -9.45 -13.55 8.10
C GLY A 5 -9.80 -13.99 6.67
N GLY A 6 -8.85 -13.83 5.76
CA GLY A 6 -8.94 -14.25 4.36
C GLY A 6 -7.54 -14.32 3.73
N LYS A 7 -7.33 -13.66 2.58
CA LYS A 7 -5.97 -13.39 2.05
C LYS A 7 -5.18 -12.38 2.91
N GLY A 8 -5.89 -11.65 3.76
CA GLY A 8 -5.35 -10.72 4.75
C GLY A 8 -6.23 -10.69 6.00
N LEU A 9 -6.04 -9.66 6.82
CA LEU A 9 -6.82 -9.39 8.04
C LEU A 9 -7.60 -8.09 7.89
N SER A 10 -8.93 -8.18 7.95
CA SER A 10 -9.82 -7.00 7.99
C SER A 10 -10.24 -6.70 9.42
N PHE A 11 -10.09 -5.44 9.84
CA PHE A 11 -10.50 -4.94 11.15
C PHE A 11 -11.59 -3.89 10.98
N LEU A 12 -12.79 -4.17 11.51
CA LEU A 12 -13.98 -3.33 11.38
C LEU A 12 -14.26 -2.55 12.68
N TYR A 13 -14.42 -1.23 12.57
CA TYR A 13 -14.85 -0.34 13.67
C TYR A 13 -16.37 -0.12 13.65
N PRO A 14 -16.98 0.29 14.79
CA PRO A 14 -18.44 0.50 14.87
C PRO A 14 -19.00 1.58 13.93
N ASN A 15 -18.16 2.53 13.50
CA ASN A 15 -18.50 3.61 12.56
C ASN A 15 -18.28 3.22 11.08
N GLN A 16 -18.20 1.92 10.75
CA GLN A 16 -17.93 1.37 9.40
C GLN A 16 -16.53 1.66 8.82
N ALA A 17 -15.75 2.53 9.47
CA ALA A 17 -14.32 2.66 9.22
C ALA A 17 -13.59 1.32 9.41
N HIS A 18 -12.52 1.13 8.66
CA HIS A 18 -11.80 -0.14 8.64
C HIS A 18 -10.35 0.00 8.20
N PHE A 19 -9.51 -0.93 8.64
CA PHE A 19 -8.23 -1.21 7.99
C PHE A 19 -8.16 -2.68 7.55
N TYR A 20 -7.49 -2.91 6.44
CA TYR A 20 -7.26 -4.23 5.84
C TYR A 20 -5.78 -4.38 5.52
N VAL A 21 -5.15 -5.43 6.07
CA VAL A 21 -3.73 -5.74 5.90
C VAL A 21 -3.57 -7.05 5.15
N GLU A 22 -2.82 -7.04 4.04
CA GLU A 22 -2.47 -8.26 3.30
C GLU A 22 -1.02 -8.22 2.79
N THR A 23 -0.40 -9.39 2.63
CA THR A 23 0.89 -9.52 1.95
C THR A 23 0.66 -10.00 0.52
N VAL A 24 1.10 -9.21 -0.46
CA VAL A 24 1.00 -9.50 -1.89
C VAL A 24 2.34 -9.96 -2.41
N THR A 25 2.40 -11.13 -3.05
CA THR A 25 3.63 -11.66 -3.65
C THR A 25 3.72 -11.42 -5.16
N ALA A 26 4.95 -11.46 -5.67
CA ALA A 26 5.28 -11.40 -7.10
C ALA A 26 4.51 -12.47 -7.90
N GLU A 27 4.52 -13.71 -7.40
CA GLU A 27 3.77 -14.84 -7.96
C GLU A 27 2.25 -14.60 -7.97
N GLN A 28 1.67 -14.13 -6.86
CA GLN A 28 0.23 -13.80 -6.77
C GLN A 28 -0.17 -12.66 -7.73
N SER A 29 0.76 -11.77 -8.08
CA SER A 29 0.55 -10.69 -9.06
C SER A 29 0.64 -11.15 -10.52
N GLY A 30 1.02 -12.41 -10.78
CA GLY A 30 1.25 -12.96 -12.12
C GLY A 30 2.65 -12.65 -12.69
N TYR A 31 3.55 -12.11 -11.88
CA TYR A 31 4.89 -11.67 -12.29
C TYR A 31 5.96 -12.22 -11.31
N PRO A 32 6.24 -13.52 -11.28
CA PRO A 32 7.05 -14.16 -10.23
C PRO A 32 8.48 -13.58 -10.09
N ASP A 33 9.09 -13.13 -11.18
CA ASP A 33 10.44 -12.52 -11.19
C ASP A 33 10.45 -11.01 -10.89
N ALA A 34 9.30 -10.40 -10.56
CA ALA A 34 9.20 -8.97 -10.31
C ALA A 34 9.79 -8.56 -8.96
N ASP A 35 10.53 -7.45 -8.96
CA ASP A 35 10.99 -6.78 -7.74
C ASP A 35 9.84 -5.97 -7.13
N MET A 36 9.09 -6.59 -6.22
CA MET A 36 7.89 -6.02 -5.61
C MET A 36 8.20 -4.74 -4.79
N ARG A 37 9.45 -4.51 -4.38
CA ARG A 37 9.88 -3.25 -3.77
C ARG A 37 9.75 -2.05 -4.73
N GLN A 38 9.67 -2.29 -6.04
CA GLN A 38 9.38 -1.25 -7.04
C GLN A 38 7.87 -0.92 -7.15
N TRP A 39 6.98 -1.79 -6.66
CA TRP A 39 5.53 -1.60 -6.70
C TRP A 39 5.10 -0.24 -6.15
N PRO A 40 5.43 0.16 -4.90
CA PRO A 40 5.04 1.46 -4.38
C PRO A 40 5.69 2.62 -5.13
N VAL A 41 6.93 2.45 -5.61
CA VAL A 41 7.68 3.51 -6.29
C VAL A 41 6.96 3.99 -7.56
N TYR A 42 6.39 3.08 -8.35
CA TYR A 42 5.56 3.45 -9.50
C TYR A 42 4.10 3.76 -9.12
N VAL A 43 3.49 3.01 -8.18
CA VAL A 43 2.08 3.19 -7.82
C VAL A 43 1.82 4.55 -7.15
N PHE A 44 2.74 5.03 -6.32
CA PHE A 44 2.67 6.38 -5.74
C PHE A 44 3.23 7.47 -6.67
N GLY A 45 3.76 7.11 -7.86
CA GLY A 45 4.26 8.08 -8.85
C GLY A 45 5.63 8.69 -8.51
N LEU A 46 6.40 8.06 -7.60
CA LEU A 46 7.75 8.50 -7.21
C LEU A 46 8.80 8.23 -8.29
N LYS A 47 8.45 7.45 -9.31
CA LYS A 47 9.24 7.23 -10.53
C LYS A 47 8.31 7.11 -11.73
N ASP A 48 8.67 7.78 -12.82
CA ASP A 48 7.97 7.62 -14.10
C ASP A 48 8.30 6.26 -14.74
N GLY A 49 7.31 5.67 -15.41
CA GLY A 49 7.41 4.45 -16.19
C GLY A 49 6.52 4.48 -17.43
N THR A 50 6.02 5.64 -17.86
CA THR A 50 5.05 5.78 -18.97
C THR A 50 5.56 5.19 -20.29
N GLU A 51 6.86 5.30 -20.57
CA GLU A 51 7.52 4.69 -21.74
C GLU A 51 7.92 3.20 -21.54
N SER A 52 7.55 2.57 -20.42
CA SER A 52 8.03 1.23 -20.08
C SER A 52 7.48 0.12 -20.98
N SER A 53 8.41 -0.61 -21.62
CA SER A 53 8.15 -1.88 -22.30
C SER A 53 7.85 -3.04 -21.35
N ASN A 54 8.19 -2.95 -20.06
CA ASN A 54 7.90 -3.96 -19.04
C ASN A 54 6.40 -3.96 -18.66
N ALA A 55 5.76 -5.13 -18.73
CA ALA A 55 4.35 -5.33 -18.46
C ALA A 55 3.93 -5.07 -17.00
N PHE A 56 4.72 -5.53 -16.03
CA PHE A 56 4.48 -5.27 -14.60
C PHE A 56 4.37 -3.76 -14.34
N ILE A 57 5.34 -2.97 -14.81
CA ILE A 57 5.34 -1.51 -14.67
C ILE A 57 4.10 -0.87 -15.32
N ARG A 58 3.67 -1.34 -16.51
CA ARG A 58 2.44 -0.82 -17.14
C ARG A 58 1.18 -1.12 -16.32
N ASP A 59 1.13 -2.25 -15.61
CA ASP A 59 0.02 -2.56 -14.71
C ASP A 59 0.10 -1.74 -13.41
N LEU A 60 1.29 -1.48 -12.87
CA LEU A 60 1.47 -0.53 -11.76
C LEU A 60 0.94 0.87 -12.10
N LEU A 61 1.12 1.34 -13.34
CA LEU A 61 0.56 2.62 -13.79
C LEU A 61 -0.98 2.61 -13.90
N LYS A 62 -1.60 1.45 -14.20
CA LYS A 62 -3.06 1.30 -14.08
C LYS A 62 -3.48 1.39 -12.62
N THR A 63 -2.78 0.70 -11.72
CA THR A 63 -3.04 0.72 -10.27
C THR A 63 -2.87 2.12 -9.67
N LYS A 64 -1.86 2.89 -10.12
CA LYS A 64 -1.76 4.33 -9.83
C LYS A 64 -3.02 5.08 -10.28
N ARG A 65 -3.34 5.03 -11.58
CA ARG A 65 -4.42 5.82 -12.19
C ARG A 65 -5.83 5.48 -11.69
N PHE A 66 -6.10 4.22 -11.32
CA PHE A 66 -7.43 3.74 -10.95
C PHE A 66 -7.60 3.36 -9.47
N GLY A 67 -6.51 3.11 -8.75
CA GLY A 67 -6.47 2.95 -7.30
C GLY A 67 -6.13 4.28 -6.63
N VAL A 68 -4.87 4.68 -6.69
CA VAL A 68 -4.36 5.86 -5.96
C VAL A 68 -5.02 7.16 -6.44
N ASP A 69 -4.81 7.55 -7.69
CA ASP A 69 -5.20 8.87 -8.22
C ASP A 69 -6.72 9.09 -8.29
N LYS A 70 -7.52 8.02 -8.14
CA LYS A 70 -8.98 8.07 -8.32
C LYS A 70 -9.83 7.63 -7.13
N GLN A 71 -9.33 6.73 -6.27
CA GLN A 71 -10.08 6.26 -5.10
C GLN A 71 -9.50 6.78 -3.79
N ILE A 72 -8.21 7.11 -3.76
CA ILE A 72 -7.57 7.79 -2.64
C ILE A 72 -7.56 9.30 -2.93
N ASN A 73 -7.20 9.71 -4.16
CA ASN A 73 -7.00 11.11 -4.55
C ASN A 73 -6.14 11.86 -3.51
N PRO A 74 -4.87 11.46 -3.34
CA PRO A 74 -4.10 11.88 -2.19
C PRO A 74 -3.58 13.32 -2.30
N ASP A 75 -3.77 14.10 -1.23
CA ASP A 75 -3.16 15.42 -1.07
C ASP A 75 -1.65 15.31 -0.78
N VAL A 76 -1.24 14.23 -0.09
CA VAL A 76 0.15 14.00 0.31
C VAL A 76 0.56 12.55 0.11
N VAL A 77 1.74 12.35 -0.48
CA VAL A 77 2.49 11.08 -0.48
C VAL A 77 3.72 11.24 0.40
N ARG A 78 3.91 10.35 1.38
CA ARG A 78 5.08 10.30 2.27
C ARG A 78 5.85 8.99 2.07
N VAL A 79 7.16 9.03 2.38
CA VAL A 79 8.03 7.86 2.42
C VAL A 79 8.84 7.92 3.72
N PHE A 80 8.95 6.80 4.42
CA PHE A 80 9.68 6.67 5.68
C PHE A 80 10.52 5.38 5.69
N SER A 81 11.60 5.37 6.46
CA SER A 81 12.39 4.17 6.70
C SER A 81 11.83 3.38 7.88
N THR A 82 11.87 2.06 7.80
CA THR A 82 11.72 1.14 8.95
C THR A 82 13.10 0.61 9.37
N SER A 83 13.16 -0.29 10.35
CA SER A 83 14.40 -0.99 10.73
C SER A 83 14.87 -2.03 9.68
N THR A 84 14.00 -2.41 8.75
CA THR A 84 14.24 -3.48 7.75
C THR A 84 14.02 -3.04 6.31
N GLY A 85 13.60 -1.80 6.07
CA GLY A 85 13.32 -1.26 4.74
C GLY A 85 12.54 0.03 4.76
N LYS A 86 11.44 0.12 4.01
CA LYS A 86 10.72 1.38 3.74
C LYS A 86 9.22 1.23 3.74
N GLY A 87 8.55 2.18 4.39
CA GLY A 87 7.13 2.44 4.26
C GLY A 87 6.85 3.58 3.28
N PHE A 88 5.80 3.43 2.51
CA PHE A 88 5.28 4.41 1.55
C PHE A 88 3.80 4.60 1.85
N TRP A 89 3.29 5.83 1.87
CA TRP A 89 1.89 6.06 2.21
C TRP A 89 1.32 7.28 1.48
N ALA A 90 0.11 7.14 0.93
CA ALA A 90 -0.69 8.23 0.38
C ALA A 90 -1.98 8.48 1.20
N PHE A 91 -2.22 9.73 1.60
CA PHE A 91 -3.43 10.17 2.32
C PHE A 91 -4.35 10.95 1.41
N GLY A 92 -5.61 10.53 1.33
CA GLY A 92 -6.75 11.38 0.95
C GLY A 92 -7.82 11.38 2.03
N GLU A 93 -8.82 12.24 1.87
CA GLU A 93 -9.86 12.54 2.87
C GLU A 93 -10.58 11.30 3.45
N GLU A 94 -11.02 10.39 2.57
CA GLU A 94 -11.81 9.21 2.97
C GLU A 94 -11.00 7.90 3.03
N LYS A 95 -9.82 7.87 2.39
CA LYS A 95 -9.03 6.64 2.22
C LYS A 95 -7.53 6.88 2.31
N SER A 96 -6.81 5.85 2.72
CA SER A 96 -5.34 5.81 2.69
C SER A 96 -4.83 4.44 2.28
N LEU A 97 -3.66 4.42 1.64
CA LEU A 97 -2.90 3.20 1.36
C LEU A 97 -1.48 3.36 1.89
N ILE A 98 -1.09 2.52 2.84
CA ILE A 98 0.30 2.32 3.24
C ILE A 98 0.82 1.03 2.59
N VAL A 99 2.07 1.05 2.14
CA VAL A 99 2.79 -0.11 1.61
C VAL A 99 4.12 -0.24 2.34
N LEU A 100 4.39 -1.41 2.90
CA LEU A 100 5.67 -1.72 3.53
C LEU A 100 6.52 -2.62 2.62
N THR A 101 7.81 -2.34 2.59
CA THR A 101 8.85 -3.06 1.84
C THR A 101 10.00 -3.39 2.78
N GLU A 102 10.57 -4.59 2.66
CA GLU A 102 11.83 -4.97 3.32
C GLU A 102 12.96 -4.91 2.28
N GLU A 103 14.18 -4.60 2.69
CA GLU A 103 15.30 -4.47 1.75
C GLU A 103 15.78 -5.84 1.22
N ASP A 104 15.80 -6.88 2.05
CA ASP A 104 16.19 -8.24 1.64
C ASP A 104 15.08 -9.01 0.90
N ASN A 105 13.82 -8.61 1.05
CA ASN A 105 12.67 -9.30 0.46
C ASN A 105 12.22 -8.63 -0.84
N ARG A 106 12.60 -9.24 -1.98
CA ARG A 106 12.25 -8.74 -3.32
C ARG A 106 10.89 -9.24 -3.82
N SER A 107 10.35 -10.30 -3.24
CA SER A 107 9.22 -11.07 -3.80
C SER A 107 7.86 -10.76 -3.15
N SER A 108 7.79 -9.91 -2.12
CA SER A 108 6.52 -9.49 -1.52
C SER A 108 6.53 -8.07 -0.96
N ILE A 109 5.33 -7.53 -0.77
CA ILE A 109 5.04 -6.28 -0.03
C ILE A 109 3.83 -6.49 0.89
N THR A 110 3.75 -5.72 1.97
CA THR A 110 2.53 -5.63 2.78
C THR A 110 1.74 -4.40 2.37
N LEU A 111 0.48 -4.59 1.97
CA LEU A 111 -0.49 -3.52 1.70
C LEU A 111 -1.37 -3.32 2.94
N ILE A 112 -1.58 -2.06 3.32
CA ILE A 112 -2.49 -1.65 4.40
C ILE A 112 -3.45 -0.62 3.80
N ASN A 113 -4.68 -1.06 3.54
CA ASN A 113 -5.75 -0.18 3.04
C ASN A 113 -6.55 0.32 4.24
N VAL A 114 -6.86 1.62 4.28
CA VAL A 114 -7.65 2.24 5.35
C VAL A 114 -8.78 3.07 4.74
N THR A 115 -9.96 3.02 5.34
CA THR A 115 -11.12 3.86 4.98
C THR A 115 -11.75 4.45 6.24
N GLY A 116 -12.08 5.75 6.23
CA GLY A 116 -12.86 6.41 7.28
C GLY A 116 -12.18 6.57 8.65
N LEU A 117 -10.85 6.45 8.74
CA LEU A 117 -10.08 6.76 9.95
C LEU A 117 -9.32 8.09 9.78
N PRO A 118 -9.30 8.97 10.79
CA PRO A 118 -8.49 10.20 10.76
C PRO A 118 -7.00 9.90 10.62
N GLU A 119 -6.26 10.78 9.91
CA GLU A 119 -4.80 10.73 9.77
C GLU A 119 -4.09 10.44 11.10
N GLN A 120 -4.41 11.19 12.16
CA GLN A 120 -3.78 11.01 13.48
C GLN A 120 -3.96 9.61 14.06
N THR A 121 -5.10 8.94 13.79
CA THR A 121 -5.35 7.55 14.22
C THR A 121 -4.53 6.55 13.42
N ILE A 122 -4.30 6.81 12.13
CA ILE A 122 -3.47 5.98 11.26
C ILE A 122 -1.98 6.14 11.64
N GLU A 123 -1.50 7.37 11.84
CA GLU A 123 -0.17 7.64 12.37
C GLU A 123 0.03 6.95 13.73
N ASP A 124 -0.95 7.07 14.64
CA ASP A 124 -0.92 6.40 15.95
C ASP A 124 -0.77 4.87 15.83
N MET A 125 -1.50 4.23 14.91
CA MET A 125 -1.44 2.78 14.72
C MET A 125 -0.07 2.32 14.20
N ILE A 126 0.52 3.07 13.27
CA ILE A 126 1.84 2.79 12.70
C ILE A 126 2.96 3.06 13.74
N ILE A 127 2.90 4.20 14.42
CA ILE A 127 3.96 4.63 15.36
C ILE A 127 3.95 3.81 16.64
N LYS A 128 2.78 3.33 17.11
CA LYS A 128 2.65 2.57 18.36
C LYS A 128 2.82 1.05 18.18
N GLY A 129 3.24 0.59 17.00
CA GLY A 129 3.53 -0.83 16.74
C GLY A 129 2.29 -1.74 16.81
N VAL A 130 1.13 -1.22 16.38
CA VAL A 130 -0.08 -2.05 16.13
C VAL A 130 0.05 -2.77 14.78
N ILE A 131 0.96 -2.29 13.93
CA ILE A 131 1.40 -2.81 12.63
C ILE A 131 2.94 -2.82 12.64
#